data_AF-A0A959QCR9-F1
#
_entry.id   AF-A0A959QCR9-F1
#
_cell.length_a   1.000
_cell.length_b   1.000
_cell.length_c   1.000
_cell.angle_alpha   90.00
_cell.angle_beta   90.00
_cell.angle_gamma   90.00
#
_symmetry.space_group_name_H-M   'P 1'
#
loop_
_entity.id
_entity.type
_entity.pdbx_description
1 polymer ?
#
loop_
_entity_poly.entity_id
_entity_poly.type
_entity_poly.pdbx_seq_one_letter_code
_entity_poly.pdbx_strand_id
1 'polypeptide(L)' 'MSRFFLLLILLVAFAGPSYSQELYVPIEVQKAYARGTRMPDGAPGPHFWQNHARYSIDVAVDPATASLRGEET' A
#
# COMPACT_ATOMS: atom_id res chain seq x y z
N MET A 1 14.77 -15.56 44.54
CA MET A 1 15.69 -15.27 43.40
C MET A 1 15.45 -16.17 42.20
N SER A 2 15.34 -17.50 42.35
CA SER A 2 15.09 -18.43 41.22
C SER A 2 13.83 -18.15 40.40
N ARG A 3 12.71 -17.78 41.04
CA ARG A 3 11.45 -17.44 40.35
C ARG A 3 11.55 -16.19 39.47
N PHE A 4 12.32 -15.19 39.91
CA PHE A 4 12.56 -13.96 39.15
C PHE A 4 13.44 -14.23 37.93
N PHE A 5 14.43 -15.11 38.10
CA PHE A 5 15.29 -15.56 37.01
C PHE A 5 14.52 -16.35 35.94
N LEU A 6 13.59 -17.22 36.36
CA LEU A 6 12.70 -17.95 35.44
C LEU A 6 11.75 -17.01 34.68
N LEU A 7 11.19 -16.00 35.35
CA LEU A 7 10.35 -14.98 34.70
C LEU A 7 11.14 -14.15 33.68
N LEU A 8 12.39 -13.82 33.99
CA LEU A 8 13.27 -13.09 33.08
C LEU A 8 13.60 -13.92 31.83
N ILE A 9 13.88 -15.22 31.99
CA ILE A 9 14.10 -16.14 30.87
C ILE A 9 12.85 -16.23 29.98
N LEU A 10 11.66 -16.33 30.60
CA LEU A 10 10.40 -16.39 29.86
C LEU A 10 10.13 -15.10 29.07
N LEU A 11 10.43 -13.94 29.65
CA LEU A 11 10.26 -12.64 28.99
C LEU A 11 11.18 -12.51 27.76
N VAL A 12 12.45 -12.92 27.90
CA VAL A 12 13.42 -12.88 26.80
C VAL A 12 13.05 -13.86 25.68
N ALA A 13 12.48 -15.03 26.01
CA ALA A 13 12.01 -16.00 25.02
C ALA A 13 10.84 -15.46 24.17
N PHE A 14 10.00 -14.58 24.73
CA PHE A 14 8.90 -13.93 24.01
C PHE A 14 9.33 -12.69 23.20
N ALA A 15 10.55 -12.19 23.38
CA ALA A 15 11.05 -10.99 22.69
C ALA A 15 11.72 -11.28 21.33
N GLY A 16 11.62 -12.51 20.82
CA GLY A 16 12.15 -12.89 19.52
C GLY A 16 11.43 -12.21 18.34
N PRO A 17 12.07 -12.13 17.15
CA PRO A 17 11.44 -11.55 15.97
C PRO A 17 10.16 -12.30 15.63
N SER A 18 9.06 -11.57 15.50
CA SER A 18 7.79 -12.11 15.03
C SER A 18 7.82 -12.20 13.52
N TYR A 19 7.82 -13.43 12.98
CA TYR A 19 7.65 -13.67 11.56
C TYR A 19 6.16 -13.74 11.25
N SER A 20 5.62 -12.73 10.55
CA SER A 20 4.30 -12.84 9.96
C SER A 20 4.33 -13.88 8.85
N GLN A 21 3.29 -14.70 8.74
CA GLN A 21 3.19 -15.65 7.63
C GLN A 21 3.08 -14.89 6.31
N GLU A 22 3.82 -15.33 5.30
CA GLU A 22 3.63 -14.83 3.95
C GLU A 22 2.20 -15.18 3.49
N LEU A 23 1.49 -14.19 2.98
CA LEU A 23 0.14 -14.38 2.48
C LEU A 23 0.19 -15.27 1.24
N TYR A 24 -0.69 -16.27 1.18
CA TYR A 24 -0.82 -17.10 -0.02
C TYR A 24 -1.03 -16.22 -1.26
N VAL A 25 -0.17 -16.39 -2.26
CA VAL A 25 -0.25 -15.68 -3.54
C VAL A 25 -0.84 -16.61 -4.60
N PRO A 26 -2.05 -16.34 -5.12
CA PRO A 26 -2.65 -17.14 -6.19
C PRO A 26 -1.79 -17.14 -7.47
N ILE A 27 -1.88 -18.21 -8.26
CA ILE A 27 -1.09 -18.40 -9.49
C ILE A 27 -1.24 -17.23 -10.49
N GLU A 28 -2.43 -16.63 -10.59
CA GLU A 28 -2.66 -15.49 -11.49
C GLU A 28 -1.92 -14.22 -11.01
N VAL A 29 -1.77 -14.03 -9.70
CA VAL A 29 -1.00 -12.92 -9.13
C VAL A 29 0.50 -13.15 -9.35
N GLN A 30 0.97 -14.40 -9.22
CA GLN A 30 2.36 -14.76 -9.55
C GLN A 30 2.67 -14.48 -11.03
N LYS A 31 1.74 -14.82 -11.95
CA LYS A 31 1.87 -14.47 -13.36
C LYS A 31 1.88 -12.95 -13.58
N ALA A 32 1.07 -12.19 -12.83
CA ALA A 32 1.05 -10.73 -12.92
C ALA A 32 2.38 -10.10 -12.45
N TYR A 33 2.99 -10.65 -11.39
CA TYR A 33 4.34 -10.28 -10.96
C TYR A 33 5.39 -10.60 -12.04
N ALA A 34 5.37 -11.82 -12.58
CA ALA A 34 6.29 -12.24 -13.64
C ALA A 34 6.14 -11.40 -14.93
N ARG A 35 4.92 -10.94 -15.24
CA ARG A 35 4.63 -10.06 -16.38
C ARG A 35 4.86 -8.58 -16.08
N GLY A 36 5.28 -8.22 -14.85
CA GLY A 36 5.50 -6.85 -14.45
C GLY A 36 4.26 -5.96 -14.52
N THR A 37 3.05 -6.52 -14.48
CA THR A 37 1.79 -5.75 -14.44
C THR A 37 1.39 -5.42 -13.00
N ARG A 38 1.98 -6.09 -12.00
CA ARG A 38 1.75 -5.82 -10.57
C ARG A 38 3.06 -6.00 -9.80
N MET A 39 3.26 -5.27 -8.71
CA MET A 39 4.41 -5.43 -7.82
C MET A 39 4.00 -6.15 -6.50
N PRO A 40 4.92 -6.87 -5.83
CA PRO A 40 4.65 -7.56 -4.56
C PRO A 40 4.25 -6.64 -3.41
N ASP A 41 4.72 -5.40 -3.42
CA ASP A 41 4.37 -4.34 -2.46
C ASP A 41 2.98 -3.72 -2.69
N GLY A 42 2.28 -4.15 -3.75
CA GLY A 42 0.95 -3.66 -4.12
C GLY A 42 0.97 -2.52 -5.13
N ALA A 43 2.13 -2.00 -5.52
CA ALA A 43 2.21 -0.97 -6.55
C ALA A 43 1.84 -1.52 -7.94
N PRO A 44 1.30 -0.67 -8.83
CA PRO A 44 1.25 -0.95 -10.26
C PRO A 44 2.66 -1.27 -10.80
N GLY A 45 2.80 -2.34 -11.58
CA GLY A 45 4.08 -2.68 -12.19
C GLY A 45 4.42 -1.81 -13.41
N PRO A 46 5.66 -1.88 -13.93
CA PRO A 46 6.09 -1.11 -15.10
C PRO A 46 5.27 -1.38 -16.37
N HIS A 47 4.59 -2.53 -16.46
CA HIS A 47 3.72 -2.91 -17.56
C HIS A 47 2.23 -2.81 -17.21
N PHE A 48 1.87 -2.19 -16.08
CA PHE A 48 0.48 -1.98 -15.71
C PHE A 48 -0.20 -1.05 -16.70
N TRP A 49 -1.30 -1.52 -17.29
CA TRP A 49 -2.11 -0.71 -18.19
C TRP A 49 -2.92 0.31 -17.37
N GLN A 50 -2.76 1.59 -17.73
CA GLN A 50 -3.50 2.69 -17.11
C GLN A 50 -4.42 3.32 -18.16
N ASN A 51 -5.73 3.26 -17.91
CA ASN A 51 -6.69 4.00 -18.69
C ASN A 51 -6.60 5.49 -18.32
N HIS A 52 -6.51 6.36 -19.32
CA HIS A 52 -6.54 7.80 -19.12
C HIS A 52 -7.63 8.39 -20.00
N ALA A 53 -8.43 9.27 -19.41
CA ALA A 53 -9.30 10.17 -20.15
C ALA A 53 -8.62 11.53 -20.28
N ARG A 54 -8.89 12.21 -21.39
CA ARG A 54 -8.43 13.58 -21.61
C ARG A 54 -9.62 14.50 -21.37
N TYR A 55 -9.46 15.40 -20.41
CA TYR A 55 -10.44 16.44 -20.11
C TYR A 55 -9.85 17.81 -20.38
N SER A 56 -10.68 18.73 -20.84
CA SER A 56 -10.43 20.16 -20.73
C SER A 56 -11.24 20.67 -19.54
N ILE A 57 -10.58 21.26 -18.56
CA ILE A 57 -11.26 21.80 -17.37
C ILE A 57 -10.98 23.29 -17.29
N ASP A 58 -12.04 24.09 -17.41
CA ASP A 58 -12.00 25.53 -17.19
C ASP A 58 -12.31 25.79 -15.71
N VAL A 59 -11.44 26.53 -15.01
CA VAL A 59 -11.53 26.75 -13.56
C VAL A 59 -11.38 28.22 -13.20
N ALA A 60 -12.21 28.70 -12.28
CA ALA A 60 -12.16 30.04 -11.71
C ALA A 60 -12.23 30.01 -10.18
N VAL A 61 -11.35 30.78 -9.52
CA VAL A 61 -11.33 30.98 -8.06
C VAL A 61 -11.72 32.42 -7.75
N ASP A 62 -12.64 32.60 -6.79
CA ASP A 62 -12.97 33.87 -6.18
C ASP A 62 -12.40 33.93 -4.75
N PRO A 63 -11.29 34.65 -4.52
CA PRO A 63 -10.65 34.73 -3.20
C PRO A 63 -11.46 35.53 -2.18
N ALA A 64 -12.33 36.45 -2.61
CA ALA A 64 -13.11 37.28 -1.70
C ALA A 64 -14.21 36.47 -1.00
N THR A 65 -14.73 35.46 -1.69
CA THR A 65 -15.77 34.56 -1.18
C THR A 65 -15.25 33.15 -0.85
N ALA A 66 -13.96 32.89 -1.12
CA ALA A 66 -13.36 31.55 -1.07
C ALA A 66 -14.12 30.53 -1.92
N SER A 67 -14.68 30.96 -3.05
CA SER A 67 -15.47 30.12 -3.96
C SER A 67 -14.62 29.60 -5.13
N LEU A 68 -14.88 28.35 -5.53
CA LEU A 68 -14.27 27.68 -6.68
C LEU A 68 -15.38 27.25 -7.63
N ARG A 69 -15.23 27.54 -8.93
CA ARG A 69 -16.14 27.10 -9.99
C ARG A 69 -15.33 26.49 -11.14
N GLY A 70 -15.93 25.54 -11.87
CA GLY A 70 -15.34 25.02 -13.09
C GLY A 70 -16.33 24.21 -13.94
N GLU A 71 -15.92 23.92 -15.18
CA GLU A 71 -16.65 23.16 -16.19
C GLU A 71 -15.68 22.22 -16.91
N GLU A 72 -16.12 21.00 -17.26
CA GLU A 72 -15.31 19.98 -17.91
C GLU A 72 -15.90 19.54 -19.26
N THR A 73 -15.04 19.18 -20.22
CA THR A 73 -15.40 18.55 -21.51
C THR A 73 -14.46 17.40 -21.83
#